data_AF-A0A7Y0TM33-F1
#
_entry.id   AF-A0A7Y0TM33-F1
#
_cell.length_a   1.000
_cell.length_b   1.000
_cell.length_c   1.000
_cell.angle_alpha   90.00
_cell.angle_beta   90.00
_cell.angle_gamma   90.00
#
_symmetry.space_group_name_H-M   'P 1'
#
loop_
_entity.id
_entity.type
_entity.pdbx_description
1 polymer ?
#
loop_
_entity_poly.entity_id
_entity_poly.type
_entity_poly.pdbx_seq_one_letter_code
_entity_poly.pdbx_strand_id
1 'polypeptide(L)'
;MPVQVIYITALFLFLAILPLPSDFYSLLRVIVAGTFAWGAYRNFGKKLLFLPLLYTLFAILYNPVIEINLAKEFWIPIDLVAAIVVLATKNHIAE
;
A
#
# COMPACT_ATOMS: atom_id res chain seq x y z
N MET A 1 6.40 -8.26 -9.39
CA MET A 1 5.12 -7.71 -9.92
C MET A 1 5.43 -6.75 -11.05
N PRO A 2 4.55 -6.54 -12.05
CA PRO A 2 4.84 -5.58 -13.11
C PRO A 2 5.04 -4.19 -12.51
N VAL A 3 6.09 -3.49 -12.96
CA VAL A 3 6.45 -2.16 -12.46
C VAL A 3 5.30 -1.17 -12.66
N GLN A 4 4.46 -1.36 -13.68
CA GLN A 4 3.26 -0.58 -13.93
C GLN A 4 2.30 -0.58 -12.72
N VAL A 5 2.12 -1.72 -12.07
CA VAL A 5 1.21 -1.84 -10.91
C VAL A 5 1.75 -1.03 -9.72
N ILE A 6 3.08 -0.93 -9.58
CA ILE A 6 3.73 -0.15 -8.51
C ILE A 6 3.42 1.33 -8.70
N TYR A 7 3.59 1.83 -9.94
CA TYR A 7 3.30 3.22 -10.27
C TYR A 7 1.81 3.55 -10.17
N ILE A 8 0.92 2.66 -10.60
CA ILE A 8 -0.54 2.85 -10.44
C ILE A 8 -0.91 2.92 -8.96
N THR A 9 -0.36 2.03 -8.13
CA THR A 9 -0.61 2.03 -6.68
C THR A 9 -0.13 3.32 -6.03
N ALA A 10 1.08 3.77 -6.36
CA ALA A 10 1.62 5.03 -5.86
C ALA A 10 0.76 6.23 -6.30
N LEU A 11 0.34 6.27 -7.56
CA LEU A 11 -0.56 7.32 -8.07
C LEU A 11 -1.87 7.36 -7.29
N PHE A 12 -2.49 6.20 -7.05
CA PHE A 12 -3.75 6.12 -6.31
C PHE A 12 -3.59 6.56 -4.86
N LEU A 13 -2.49 6.22 -4.20
CA LEU A 13 -2.16 6.69 -2.85
C LEU A 13 -1.97 8.22 -2.79
N PHE A 14 -1.32 8.83 -3.80
CA PHE A 14 -1.24 10.29 -3.88
C PHE A 14 -2.60 10.94 -4.14
N LEU A 15 -3.44 10.33 -4.97
CA LEU A 15 -4.80 10.82 -5.22
C LEU A 15 -5.68 10.74 -3.96
N ALA A 16 -5.46 9.76 -3.08
CA ALA A 16 -6.21 9.58 -1.83
C ALA A 16 -6.08 10.76 -0.85
N ILE A 17 -5.04 11.58 -0.99
CA ILE A 17 -4.81 12.82 -0.22
C ILE A 17 -5.89 13.87 -0.52
N LEU A 18 -6.45 13.84 -1.74
CA LEU A 18 -7.55 14.70 -2.13
C LEU A 18 -8.88 14.18 -1.54
N PRO A 19 -9.84 15.07 -1.23
CA PRO A 19 -11.16 14.66 -0.73
C PRO A 19 -12.00 14.04 -1.85
N LEU A 20 -11.75 12.76 -2.15
CA LEU A 20 -12.43 12.00 -3.18
C LEU A 20 -13.71 11.32 -2.65
N PRO A 21 -14.59 10.82 -3.55
CA PRO A 21 -15.77 10.06 -3.17
C PRO A 21 -15.42 8.78 -2.38
N SER A 22 -16.33 8.33 -1.51
CA SER A 22 -16.15 7.11 -0.69
C SER A 22 -15.80 5.87 -1.53
N ASP A 23 -16.37 5.77 -2.73
CA ASP A 23 -16.19 4.63 -3.63
C ASP A 23 -14.74 4.50 -4.11
N PHE A 24 -14.03 5.61 -4.24
CA PHE A 24 -12.59 5.62 -4.58
C PHE A 24 -11.77 4.89 -3.51
N TYR A 25 -12.08 5.11 -2.23
CA TYR A 25 -11.34 4.49 -1.12
C TYR A 25 -11.56 2.98 -1.03
N SER A 26 -12.72 2.48 -1.47
CA SER A 26 -12.97 1.04 -1.57
C SER A 26 -12.06 0.39 -2.62
N LEU A 27 -11.94 1.01 -3.79
CA LEU A 27 -11.02 0.56 -4.85
C LEU A 27 -9.55 0.68 -4.44
N LEU A 28 -9.20 1.81 -3.81
CA LEU A 28 -7.86 2.07 -3.28
C LEU A 28 -7.42 0.94 -2.35
N ARG A 29 -8.26 0.54 -1.39
CA ARG A 29 -7.97 -0.54 -0.45
C ARG A 29 -7.65 -1.85 -1.15
N VAL A 30 -8.42 -2.24 -2.16
CA VAL A 30 -8.16 -3.49 -2.91
C VAL A 30 -6.81 -3.45 -3.62
N ILE A 31 -6.51 -2.35 -4.34
CA ILE A 31 -5.27 -2.21 -5.11
C ILE A 31 -4.05 -2.15 -4.18
N VAL A 32 -4.13 -1.34 -3.13
CA VAL A 32 -3.05 -1.11 -2.18
C VAL A 32 -2.82 -2.37 -1.35
N ALA A 33 -3.86 -2.98 -0.76
CA ALA A 33 -3.72 -4.21 0.00
C ALA A 33 -3.17 -5.36 -0.85
N GLY A 34 -3.64 -5.51 -2.09
CA GLY A 34 -3.11 -6.52 -3.01
C GLY A 34 -1.62 -6.32 -3.32
N THR A 35 -1.22 -5.07 -3.57
CA THR A 35 0.18 -4.70 -3.81
C THR A 35 1.06 -4.98 -2.60
N PHE A 36 0.63 -4.58 -1.41
CA PHE A 36 1.38 -4.80 -0.18
C PHE A 36 1.41 -6.28 0.24
N ALA A 37 0.33 -7.03 0.03
CA ALA A 37 0.30 -8.47 0.27
C ALA A 37 1.28 -9.21 -0.66
N TRP A 38 1.34 -8.84 -1.94
CA TRP A 38 2.31 -9.39 -2.88
C TRP A 38 3.75 -9.05 -2.46
N GLY A 39 4.00 -7.80 -2.07
CA GLY A 39 5.31 -7.38 -1.57
C GLY A 39 5.75 -8.11 -0.31
N ALA A 40 4.83 -8.39 0.61
CA ALA A 40 5.08 -9.22 1.79
C ALA A 40 5.49 -10.64 1.38
N TYR A 41 4.70 -11.28 0.50
CA TYR A 41 4.97 -12.63 0.00
C TYR A 41 6.33 -12.73 -0.70
N ARG A 42 6.66 -11.77 -1.59
CA ARG A 42 7.93 -11.78 -2.33
C ARG A 42 9.16 -11.59 -1.45
N ASN A 43 9.02 -10.84 -0.36
CA ASN A 43 10.13 -10.58 0.55
C ASN A 43 10.20 -11.61 1.69
N PHE A 44 9.19 -12.46 1.85
CA PHE A 44 9.18 -13.52 2.85
C PHE A 44 10.38 -14.47 2.66
N GLY A 45 11.16 -14.69 3.72
CA GLY A 45 12.37 -15.51 3.68
C GLY A 45 13.63 -14.83 3.11
N LYS A 46 13.55 -13.56 2.66
CA LYS A 46 14.76 -12.77 2.36
C LYS A 46 15.43 -12.33 3.68
N LYS A 47 16.74 -12.06 3.64
CA LYS A 47 17.54 -11.63 4.82
C LYS A 47 17.01 -10.38 5.52
N LEU A 48 16.23 -9.54 4.82
CA LEU A 48 15.63 -8.32 5.34
C LEU A 48 14.28 -8.62 5.99
N LEU A 49 14.27 -9.09 7.24
CA LEU A 49 13.03 -9.41 7.99
C LEU A 49 12.09 -8.20 8.17
N PHE A 50 12.63 -6.98 8.11
CA PHE A 50 11.86 -5.76 8.31
C PHE A 50 10.89 -5.44 7.15
N LEU A 51 11.31 -5.68 5.90
CA LEU A 51 10.47 -5.37 4.73
C LEU A 51 9.17 -6.19 4.72
N PRO A 52 9.19 -7.53 4.80
CA PRO A 52 7.98 -8.34 4.82
C PRO A 52 7.00 -7.92 5.93
N LEU A 53 7.53 -7.58 7.11
CA LEU A 53 6.72 -7.13 8.23
C LEU A 53 6.04 -5.78 7.95
N LEU A 54 6.80 -4.80 7.44
CA LEU A 54 6.27 -3.50 7.05
C LEU A 54 5.18 -3.64 5.97
N TYR A 55 5.44 -4.48 4.97
CA TYR A 55 4.49 -4.78 3.90
C TYR A 55 3.22 -5.45 4.42
N THR A 56 3.36 -6.37 5.37
CA THR A 56 2.22 -7.06 5.99
C THR A 56 1.37 -6.07 6.79
N LEU A 57 2.00 -5.16 7.53
CA LEU A 57 1.31 -4.11 8.28
C LEU A 57 0.47 -3.22 7.36
N PHE A 58 1.02 -2.77 6.24
CA PHE A 58 0.24 -2.00 5.26
C PHE A 58 -0.86 -2.82 4.59
N ALA A 59 -0.62 -4.09 4.27
CA ALA A 59 -1.65 -4.96 3.72
C ALA A 59 -2.86 -5.12 4.66
N ILE A 60 -2.60 -5.20 5.97
CA ILE A 60 -3.65 -5.23 7.00
C ILE A 60 -4.35 -3.88 7.12
N LEU A 61 -3.58 -2.78 7.12
CA LEU A 61 -4.10 -1.42 7.27
C LEU A 61 -5.07 -1.05 6.13
N TYR A 62 -4.74 -1.45 4.90
CA TYR A 62 -5.58 -1.22 3.71
C TYR A 62 -6.54 -2.35 3.39
N ASN A 63 -6.72 -3.32 4.28
CA ASN A 63 -7.56 -4.50 4.02
C ASN A 63 -9.01 -4.10 3.69
N PRO A 64 -9.59 -4.50 2.54
CA PRO A 64 -10.97 -4.18 2.21
C PRO A 64 -12.00 -4.89 3.11
N VAL A 65 -11.62 -5.98 3.79
CA VAL A 65 -12.54 -6.77 4.63
C VAL A 65 -12.79 -6.09 5.98
N ILE A 66 -11.78 -5.43 6.55
CA ILE A 66 -11.87 -4.81 7.87
C ILE A 66 -11.61 -3.31 7.70
N GLU A 67 -12.68 -2.53 7.83
CA GLU A 67 -12.57 -1.08 7.79
C GLU A 67 -12.03 -0.53 9.11
N ILE A 68 -10.88 0.16 9.03
CA ILE A 68 -10.31 0.88 10.15
C ILE A 68 -10.80 2.33 10.10
N ASN A 69 -11.68 2.69 11.03
CA ASN A 69 -12.20 4.04 11.18
C ASN A 69 -11.17 4.95 11.88
N LEU A 70 -10.23 5.50 11.10
CA LEU A 70 -9.34 6.57 11.52
C LEU A 70 -9.83 7.91 10.96
N ALA A 71 -9.54 9.01 11.66
CA ALA A 71 -9.81 10.35 11.12
C ALA A 71 -8.98 10.59 9.85
N LYS A 72 -9.54 11.35 8.90
CA LYS A 72 -8.89 11.65 7.60
C LYS A 72 -7.49 12.27 7.76
N GLU A 73 -7.29 13.05 8.83
CA GLU A 73 -5.99 13.66 9.17
C GLU A 73 -4.88 12.63 9.40
N PHE A 74 -5.22 11.43 9.88
CA PHE A 74 -4.26 10.34 10.04
C PHE A 74 -4.07 9.54 8.74
N TRP A 75 -5.09 9.45 7.88
CA TRP A 75 -4.98 8.75 6.60
C TRP A 75 -4.02 9.45 5.63
N ILE A 76 -4.01 10.78 5.58
CA ILE A 76 -3.10 11.54 4.71
C ILE A 76 -1.62 11.15 4.90
N PRO A 77 -1.03 11.20 6.11
CA PRO A 77 0.36 10.80 6.29
C PRO A 77 0.57 9.31 6.07
N ILE A 78 -0.41 8.45 6.36
CA ILE A 78 -0.34 7.01 6.09
C ILE A 78 -0.24 6.75 4.59
N ASP A 79 -1.14 7.35 3.79
CA ASP A 79 -1.17 7.23 2.32
C ASP A 79 0.14 7.73 1.70
N LEU A 80 0.65 8.86 2.20
CA LEU A 80 1.92 9.42 1.76
C LEU A 80 3.10 8.49 2.04
N VAL A 81 3.19 7.96 3.26
CA VAL A 81 4.27 7.02 3.64
C VAL A 81 4.15 5.74 2.83
N ALA A 82 2.95 5.19 2.66
CA ALA A 82 2.71 4.00 1.85
C ALA A 82 3.17 4.20 0.39
N ALA A 83 2.88 5.36 -0.21
CA ALA A 83 3.31 5.70 -1.56
C ALA A 83 4.84 5.73 -1.68
N ILE A 84 5.51 6.38 -0.72
CA ILE A 84 6.97 6.47 -0.67
C ILE A 84 7.58 5.07 -0.50
N VAL A 85 7.06 4.25 0.41
CA VAL A 85 7.56 2.89 0.66
C VAL A 85 7.48 2.05 -0.61
N VAL A 86 6.34 2.03 -1.30
CA VAL A 86 6.14 1.22 -2.51
C VAL A 86 7.08 1.66 -3.64
N LEU A 87 7.34 2.97 -3.77
CA LEU A 87 8.26 3.51 -4.78
C LEU A 87 9.73 3.24 -4.43
N ALA A 88 10.13 3.46 -3.18
CA ALA A 88 11.50 3.29 -2.71
C ALA A 88 11.95 1.82 -2.75
N THR A 89 11.02 0.91 -2.51
CA THR A 89 11.30 -0.54 -2.46
C THR A 89 10.89 -1.26 -3.74
N LYS A 90 10.58 -0.53 -4.83
CA LYS A 90 10.11 -1.11 -6.10
C LYS A 90 10.98 -2.27 -6.61
N ASN A 91 12.31 -2.16 -6.47
CA ASN A 91 13.25 -3.18 -6.93
C ASN A 91 13.08 -4.51 -6.16
N HIS A 92 12.72 -4.44 -4.88
CA HIS A 92 12.51 -5.62 -4.03
C HIS A 92 11.17 -6.33 -4.28
N ILE A 93 10.23 -5.70 -5.01
CA ILE A 93 8.90 -6.23 -5.35
C ILE A 93 8.79 -6.61 -6.84
N ALA A 94 9.53 -5.89 -7.69
CA ALA A 94 9.50 -6.05 -9.14
C ALA A 94 10.26 -7.31 -9.60
N GLU A 95 11.37 -7.63 -8.93
CA GLU A 95 12.14 -8.87 -9.09
C GLU A 95 11.31 -10.13 -8.79
#